data_AF-A0A1H8J1Q8-F1
#
_entry.id   AF-A0A1H8J1Q8-F1
#
_cell.length_a   1.000
_cell.length_b   1.000
_cell.length_c   1.000
_cell.angle_alpha   90.00
_cell.angle_beta   90.00
_cell.angle_gamma   90.00
#
_symmetry.space_group_name_H-M   'P 1'
#
loop_
_entity.id
_entity.type
_entity.pdbx_description
1 polymer ?
#
loop_
_entity_poly.entity_id
_entity_poly.type
_entity_poly.pdbx_seq_one_letter_code
_entity_poly.pdbx_strand_id
1 'polypeptide(L)'
;MNEYGYMPGIYPGIVRSYNQERRTCRVEIPGSTDGGDVLPEAEIKYSIGDKSRDGEFTTEIEILPGDTVWIQFIGGDSRYPVITGYRNPQAGNSVDYRRWHHENIEMLANTLLNALSGSDTRIKAGTDVQIQAAADVLLKAAAQVLTQSNGKTEIKSVDRVLIKSVSSQIVLESATGKLII
;
A
#
# COMPACT_ATOMS: atom_id res chain seq x y z
N MET A 1 28.30 -34.24 3.97
CA MET A 1 27.91 -33.30 5.05
C MET A 1 28.65 -32.01 4.81
N ASN A 2 27.97 -30.85 4.88
CA ASN A 2 28.63 -29.56 4.73
C ASN A 2 29.63 -29.39 5.90
N GLU A 3 30.91 -29.11 5.62
CA GLU A 3 31.97 -28.98 6.64
C GLU A 3 31.77 -27.78 7.56
N TYR A 4 30.89 -26.84 7.18
CA TYR A 4 30.65 -25.57 7.86
C TYR A 4 29.57 -25.60 8.94
N GLY A 5 29.13 -26.79 9.37
CA GLY A 5 28.00 -26.94 10.28
C GLY A 5 26.66 -26.72 9.57
N TYR A 6 25.63 -27.41 10.04
CA TYR A 6 24.26 -27.30 9.52
C TYR A 6 23.45 -26.48 10.51
N MET A 7 22.89 -25.36 10.05
CA MET A 7 22.04 -24.46 10.86
C MET A 7 20.57 -24.59 10.43
N PRO A 8 19.88 -25.68 10.82
CA PRO A 8 18.45 -25.82 10.59
C PRO A 8 17.66 -24.92 11.53
N GLY A 9 16.57 -24.36 11.04
CA GLY A 9 15.61 -23.63 11.86
C GLY A 9 15.29 -22.26 11.32
N ILE A 10 14.77 -21.40 12.21
CA ILE A 10 14.43 -20.01 11.94
C ILE A 10 15.06 -19.17 13.05
N TYR A 11 15.76 -18.12 12.67
CA TYR A 11 16.53 -17.27 13.57
C TYR A 11 15.98 -15.84 13.55
N PRO A 12 15.92 -15.15 14.71
CA PRO A 12 15.52 -13.76 14.71
C PRO A 12 16.61 -12.90 14.06
N GLY A 13 16.20 -11.90 13.29
CA GLY A 13 17.11 -10.90 12.75
C GLY A 13 16.52 -9.49 12.75
N ILE A 14 17.40 -8.53 12.46
CA ILE A 14 17.07 -7.11 12.32
C ILE A 14 17.66 -6.62 11.01
N VAL A 15 16.84 -6.01 10.16
CA VAL A 15 17.32 -5.37 8.94
C VAL A 15 18.10 -4.10 9.33
N ARG A 16 19.33 -3.96 8.85
CA ARG A 16 20.16 -2.76 9.06
C ARG A 16 20.25 -1.87 7.83
N SER A 17 20.18 -2.47 6.64
CA SER A 17 20.00 -1.71 5.40
C SER A 17 19.31 -2.55 4.34
N TYR A 18 18.66 -1.88 3.40
CA TYR A 18 18.00 -2.47 2.25
C TYR A 18 18.60 -1.89 0.96
N ASN A 19 19.01 -2.75 0.04
CA ASN A 19 19.41 -2.38 -1.31
C ASN A 19 18.23 -2.63 -2.25
N GLN A 20 17.55 -1.55 -2.63
CA GLN A 20 16.32 -1.59 -3.44
C GLN A 20 16.56 -2.17 -4.83
N GLU A 21 17.67 -1.81 -5.49
CA GLU A 21 17.99 -2.29 -6.84
C GLU A 21 18.24 -3.81 -6.86
N ARG A 22 18.93 -4.33 -5.84
CA ARG A 22 19.29 -5.75 -5.73
C ARG A 22 18.24 -6.60 -5.03
N ARG A 23 17.26 -5.97 -4.36
CA ARG A 23 16.27 -6.64 -3.50
C ARG A 23 16.92 -7.49 -2.40
N THR A 24 18.01 -6.99 -1.80
CA THR A 24 18.75 -7.66 -0.71
C THR A 24 18.87 -6.79 0.53
N CYS A 25 19.03 -7.43 1.69
CA CYS A 25 19.15 -6.75 2.98
C CYS A 25 20.47 -7.07 3.68
N ARG A 26 21.05 -6.12 4.40
CA ARG A 26 22.06 -6.42 5.41
C ARG A 26 21.37 -6.70 6.73
N VAL A 27 21.59 -7.88 7.28
CA VAL A 27 20.86 -8.36 8.46
C VAL A 27 21.79 -8.63 9.63
N GLU A 28 21.38 -8.14 10.80
CA GLU A 28 21.96 -8.53 12.08
C GLU A 28 21.22 -9.75 12.61
N ILE A 29 21.97 -10.75 13.08
CA ILE A 29 21.46 -11.97 13.68
C ILE A 29 22.06 -12.05 15.10
N PRO A 30 21.30 -11.67 16.15
CA PRO A 30 21.80 -11.61 17.51
C PRO A 30 22.49 -12.91 17.93
N GLY A 31 23.68 -12.81 18.51
CA GLY A 31 24.51 -13.93 18.93
C GLY A 31 25.30 -14.61 17.80
N SER A 32 24.99 -14.34 16.52
CA SER A 32 25.72 -14.89 15.37
C SER A 32 26.57 -13.86 14.63
N THR A 33 26.13 -12.60 14.61
CA THR A 33 26.85 -11.50 13.92
C THR A 33 27.48 -10.49 14.89
N ASP A 34 27.47 -10.78 16.18
CA ASP A 34 27.97 -9.88 17.22
C ASP A 34 29.48 -9.63 17.03
N GLY A 35 29.88 -8.36 16.94
CA GLY A 35 31.28 -7.97 16.73
C GLY A 35 31.80 -8.13 15.29
N GLY A 36 30.94 -8.42 14.31
CA GLY A 36 31.32 -8.46 12.89
C GLY A 36 31.32 -7.08 12.24
N ASP A 37 32.38 -6.76 11.48
CA ASP A 37 32.50 -5.47 10.75
C ASP A 37 31.52 -5.36 9.56
N VAL A 38 31.14 -6.50 8.98
CA VAL A 38 30.24 -6.57 7.81
C VAL A 38 29.12 -7.57 8.10
N LEU A 39 27.89 -7.07 8.04
CA LEU A 39 26.71 -7.90 8.21
C LEU A 39 26.44 -8.74 6.95
N PRO A 40 25.93 -9.97 7.08
CA PRO A 40 25.61 -10.82 5.95
C PRO A 40 24.54 -10.19 5.05
N GLU A 41 24.67 -10.40 3.74
CA GLU A 41 23.66 -10.04 2.75
C GLU A 41 22.64 -11.16 2.67
N ALA A 42 21.38 -10.86 2.95
CA ALA A 42 20.28 -11.80 2.89
C ALA A 42 19.40 -11.55 1.65
N GLU A 43 18.96 -12.65 1.03
CA GLU A 43 17.90 -12.62 0.04
C GLU A 43 16.53 -12.44 0.70
N ILE A 44 15.54 -11.98 -0.08
CA ILE A 44 14.15 -11.87 0.36
C ILE A 44 13.35 -13.01 -0.25
N LYS A 45 12.71 -13.81 0.60
CA LYS A 45 11.76 -14.84 0.16
C LYS A 45 10.42 -14.17 -0.14
N TYR A 46 10.15 -13.95 -1.42
CA TYR A 46 8.85 -13.46 -1.88
C TYR A 46 7.76 -14.49 -1.65
N SER A 47 6.58 -14.03 -1.25
CA SER A 47 5.41 -14.89 -1.17
C SER A 47 4.97 -15.31 -2.57
N ILE A 48 4.36 -16.49 -2.68
CA ILE A 48 3.75 -16.91 -3.94
C ILE A 48 2.66 -15.91 -4.31
N GLY A 49 2.76 -15.33 -5.50
CA GLY A 49 1.88 -14.27 -6.00
C GLY A 49 2.59 -12.93 -6.16
N ASP A 50 3.59 -12.66 -5.31
CA ASP A 50 4.43 -11.48 -5.44
C ASP A 50 5.55 -11.76 -6.47
N LYS A 51 5.61 -10.95 -7.53
CA LYS A 51 6.59 -11.12 -8.61
C LYS A 51 7.74 -10.12 -8.48
N SER A 52 8.90 -10.58 -8.02
CA SER A 52 10.09 -9.72 -7.91
C SER A 52 10.83 -9.50 -9.23
N ARG A 53 10.67 -10.43 -10.18
CA ARG A 53 11.37 -10.43 -11.47
C ARG A 53 10.66 -9.51 -12.47
N ASP A 54 11.45 -8.77 -13.25
CA ASP A 54 11.02 -7.93 -14.38
C ASP A 54 9.84 -8.51 -15.18
N GLY A 55 8.86 -7.65 -15.48
CA GLY A 55 7.61 -8.00 -16.14
C GLY A 55 6.52 -6.96 -15.91
N GLU A 56 5.30 -7.30 -16.33
CA GLU A 56 4.14 -6.38 -16.37
C GLU A 56 3.54 -6.06 -14.99
N PHE A 57 3.79 -6.92 -13.99
CA PHE A 57 3.19 -6.79 -12.64
C PHE A 57 4.24 -7.05 -11.56
N THR A 58 5.43 -6.49 -11.72
CA THR A 58 6.46 -6.62 -10.69
C THR A 58 6.01 -5.93 -9.41
N THR A 59 6.40 -6.48 -8.28
CA THR A 59 6.08 -5.91 -6.98
C THR A 59 7.32 -5.81 -6.11
N GLU A 60 7.43 -4.66 -5.49
CA GLU A 60 8.35 -4.42 -4.41
C GLU A 60 7.62 -4.59 -3.09
N ILE A 61 8.23 -5.35 -2.18
CA ILE A 61 7.81 -5.38 -0.79
C ILE A 61 8.69 -4.34 -0.09
N GLU A 62 8.07 -3.32 0.51
CA GLU A 62 8.78 -2.35 1.32
C GLU A 62 9.48 -3.07 2.48
N ILE A 63 10.79 -2.83 2.62
CA ILE A 63 11.61 -3.26 3.75
C ILE A 63 12.38 -2.02 4.24
N LEU A 64 12.35 -1.77 5.55
CA LEU A 64 13.00 -0.62 6.17
C LEU A 64 14.06 -1.04 7.20
N PRO A 65 15.12 -0.22 7.39
CA PRO A 65 16.03 -0.39 8.52
C PRO A 65 15.28 -0.41 9.85
N GLY A 66 15.63 -1.38 10.70
CA GLY A 66 14.99 -1.62 12.00
C GLY A 66 13.94 -2.72 11.98
N ASP A 67 13.49 -3.17 10.80
CA ASP A 67 12.49 -4.23 10.71
C ASP A 67 12.98 -5.54 11.34
N THR A 68 12.14 -6.10 12.21
CA THR A 68 12.40 -7.40 12.81
C THR A 68 11.91 -8.50 11.89
N VAL A 69 12.78 -9.46 11.57
CA VAL A 69 12.52 -10.50 10.58
C VAL A 69 12.89 -11.88 11.09
N TRP A 70 12.38 -12.89 10.39
CA TRP A 70 12.76 -14.29 10.54
C TRP A 70 13.71 -14.71 9.42
N ILE A 71 14.86 -15.26 9.79
CA ILE A 71 15.92 -15.68 8.87
C ILE A 71 16.03 -17.20 8.86
N GLN A 72 16.14 -17.76 7.66
CA GLN A 72 16.59 -19.13 7.45
C GLN A 72 17.87 -19.11 6.62
N PHE A 73 18.48 -20.27 6.48
CA PHE A 73 19.68 -20.45 5.68
C PHE A 73 19.42 -21.46 4.56
N ILE A 74 19.81 -21.13 3.33
CA ILE A 74 19.60 -22.00 2.17
C ILE A 74 20.38 -23.30 2.39
N GLY A 75 19.66 -24.43 2.48
CA GLY A 75 20.26 -25.72 2.80
C GLY A 75 20.93 -25.79 4.19
N GLY A 76 20.61 -24.85 5.10
CA GLY A 76 21.23 -24.74 6.41
C GLY A 76 22.66 -24.15 6.40
N ASP A 77 23.12 -23.60 5.29
CA ASP A 77 24.44 -22.97 5.16
C ASP A 77 24.39 -21.49 5.58
N SER A 78 25.07 -21.16 6.68
CA SER A 78 25.02 -19.84 7.32
C SER A 78 25.47 -18.67 6.43
N ARG A 79 26.20 -18.96 5.34
CA ARG A 79 26.66 -17.96 4.38
C ARG A 79 25.55 -17.45 3.46
N TYR A 80 24.42 -18.16 3.38
CA TYR A 80 23.31 -17.85 2.47
C TYR A 80 22.01 -17.61 3.26
N PRO A 81 21.91 -16.50 4.01
CA PRO A 81 20.69 -16.16 4.73
C PRO A 81 19.58 -15.73 3.78
N VAL A 82 18.35 -16.06 4.17
CA VAL A 82 17.13 -15.65 3.49
C VAL A 82 16.12 -15.15 4.52
N ILE A 83 15.60 -13.93 4.31
CA ILE A 83 14.48 -13.39 5.07
C ILE A 83 13.21 -14.11 4.61
N THR A 84 12.50 -14.71 5.57
CA THR A 84 11.31 -15.53 5.30
C THR A 84 10.00 -14.84 5.66
N GLY A 85 10.08 -13.73 6.38
CA GLY A 85 8.93 -12.91 6.74
C GLY A 85 9.25 -11.98 7.90
N TYR A 86 8.32 -11.06 8.17
CA TYR A 86 8.38 -10.20 9.33
C TYR A 86 8.14 -10.98 10.62
N ARG A 87 8.84 -10.58 11.67
CA ARG A 87 8.69 -11.10 13.02
C ARG A 87 7.86 -10.11 13.83
N ASN A 88 6.95 -10.62 14.65
CA ASN A 88 6.11 -9.79 15.50
C ASN A 88 6.95 -9.06 16.56
N PRO A 89 6.78 -7.73 16.75
CA PRO A 89 7.54 -6.94 17.72
C PRO A 89 7.17 -7.22 19.20
N GLN A 90 6.21 -8.11 19.47
CA GLN A 90 5.68 -8.50 20.80
C GLN A 90 5.03 -7.39 21.63
N ALA A 91 5.31 -6.12 21.33
CA ALA A 91 4.64 -4.93 21.87
C ALA A 91 4.39 -3.91 20.74
N GLY A 92 3.43 -3.00 20.94
CA GLY A 92 3.10 -1.96 19.96
C GLY A 92 2.47 -2.48 18.66
N ASN A 93 1.97 -3.72 18.64
CA ASN A 93 1.29 -4.29 17.47
C ASN A 93 0.03 -3.49 17.14
N SER A 94 -0.21 -3.27 15.84
CA SER A 94 -1.47 -2.72 15.37
C SER A 94 -2.62 -3.70 15.62
N VAL A 95 -3.75 -3.19 16.11
CA VAL A 95 -4.99 -3.96 16.35
C VAL A 95 -6.04 -3.51 15.34
N ASP A 96 -6.76 -4.44 14.71
CA ASP A 96 -7.85 -4.20 13.74
C ASP A 96 -7.50 -3.46 12.45
N TYR A 97 -6.23 -3.11 12.21
CA TYR A 97 -5.80 -2.49 10.96
C TYR A 97 -4.82 -3.37 10.19
N ARG A 98 -5.07 -3.50 8.89
CA ARG A 98 -4.08 -3.87 7.88
C ARG A 98 -3.73 -2.61 7.09
N ARG A 99 -2.44 -2.33 6.91
CA ARG A 99 -1.94 -1.16 6.18
C ARG A 99 -0.95 -1.60 5.12
N TRP A 100 -0.96 -0.91 3.99
CA TRP A 100 0.05 -0.99 2.95
C TRP A 100 0.66 0.40 2.81
N HIS A 101 1.98 0.46 2.87
CA HIS A 101 2.76 1.68 2.70
C HIS A 101 3.84 1.42 1.67
N HIS A 102 4.03 2.40 0.80
CA HIS A 102 5.07 2.44 -0.22
C HIS A 102 5.10 3.86 -0.78
N GLU A 103 6.20 4.25 -1.43
CA GLU A 103 6.29 5.53 -2.13
C GLU A 103 5.19 5.67 -3.21
N ASN A 104 4.89 4.58 -3.90
CA ASN A 104 3.86 4.49 -4.93
C ASN A 104 3.09 3.18 -4.79
N ILE A 105 1.77 3.24 -4.93
CA ILE A 105 0.89 2.07 -4.94
C ILE A 105 0.00 2.15 -6.18
N GLU A 106 0.00 1.07 -6.96
CA GLU A 106 -0.88 0.91 -8.13
C GLU A 106 -1.82 -0.28 -7.90
N MET A 107 -3.11 -0.09 -8.21
CA MET A 107 -4.12 -1.14 -8.13
C MET A 107 -4.73 -1.35 -9.51
N LEU A 108 -4.33 -2.44 -10.18
CA LEU A 108 -4.80 -2.80 -11.52
C LEU A 108 -5.77 -3.97 -11.47
N ALA A 109 -6.81 -3.92 -12.30
CA ALA A 109 -7.74 -5.03 -12.50
C ALA A 109 -8.27 -5.04 -13.94
N ASN A 110 -8.29 -6.20 -14.57
CA ASN A 110 -8.76 -6.35 -15.96
C ASN A 110 -10.28 -6.21 -16.13
N THR A 111 -11.04 -6.35 -15.05
CA THR A 111 -12.51 -6.41 -15.12
C THR A 111 -13.16 -5.52 -14.08
N LEU A 112 -12.80 -5.71 -12.81
CA LEU A 112 -13.42 -4.96 -11.72
C LEU A 112 -12.43 -4.78 -10.58
N LEU A 113 -12.26 -3.53 -10.16
CA LEU A 113 -11.72 -3.19 -8.86
C LEU A 113 -12.91 -2.83 -7.96
N ASN A 114 -13.11 -3.60 -6.88
CA ASN A 114 -14.25 -3.44 -5.98
C ASN A 114 -13.78 -3.03 -4.57
N ALA A 115 -14.11 -1.81 -4.14
CA ALA A 115 -13.73 -1.26 -2.85
C ALA A 115 -14.98 -1.01 -1.98
N LEU A 116 -15.32 -1.99 -1.14
CA LEU A 116 -16.52 -1.98 -0.31
C LEU A 116 -16.16 -1.82 1.17
N SER A 117 -16.88 -0.93 1.87
CA SER A 117 -16.79 -0.76 3.33
C SER A 117 -18.20 -0.74 3.93
N GLY A 118 -18.33 -1.22 5.17
CA GLY A 118 -19.63 -1.28 5.85
C GLY A 118 -20.10 0.05 6.44
N SER A 119 -19.21 1.03 6.59
CA SER A 119 -19.53 2.32 7.22
C SER A 119 -18.90 3.48 6.47
N ASP A 120 -17.58 3.49 6.32
CA ASP A 120 -16.86 4.59 5.70
C ASP A 120 -15.75 4.15 4.73
N THR A 121 -15.71 4.79 3.57
CA THR A 121 -14.55 4.81 2.68
C THR A 121 -14.10 6.26 2.54
N ARG A 122 -12.81 6.54 2.80
CA ARG A 122 -12.23 7.87 2.66
C ARG A 122 -11.09 7.84 1.64
N ILE A 123 -11.11 8.77 0.68
CA ILE A 123 -10.05 9.01 -0.29
C ILE A 123 -9.55 10.44 -0.07
N LYS A 124 -8.25 10.61 0.11
CA LYS A 124 -7.61 11.91 0.38
C LYS A 124 -6.30 12.01 -0.39
N ALA A 125 -6.03 13.18 -0.95
CA ALA A 125 -4.75 13.53 -1.57
C ALA A 125 -4.38 14.97 -1.21
N GLY A 126 -3.08 15.28 -1.19
CA GLY A 126 -2.59 16.63 -0.90
C GLY A 126 -2.85 17.62 -2.02
N THR A 127 -2.86 17.15 -3.27
CA THR A 127 -2.95 18.02 -4.46
C THR A 127 -4.18 17.73 -5.31
N ASP A 128 -4.40 16.48 -5.71
CA ASP A 128 -5.42 16.16 -6.71
C ASP A 128 -6.04 14.76 -6.50
N VAL A 129 -7.32 14.64 -6.83
CA VAL A 129 -8.07 13.39 -6.93
C VAL A 129 -8.83 13.39 -8.25
N GLN A 130 -8.44 12.52 -9.17
CA GLN A 130 -9.07 12.39 -10.49
C GLN A 130 -9.98 11.16 -10.55
N ILE A 131 -11.15 11.32 -11.16
CA ILE A 131 -12.09 10.23 -11.45
C ILE A 131 -12.49 10.36 -12.91
N GLN A 132 -12.22 9.32 -13.70
CA GLN A 132 -12.52 9.28 -15.11
C GLN A 132 -13.12 7.92 -15.48
N ALA A 133 -14.12 7.94 -16.35
CA ALA A 133 -14.69 6.75 -16.97
C ALA A 133 -14.96 7.04 -18.44
N ALA A 134 -14.90 6.00 -19.28
CA ALA A 134 -15.20 6.14 -20.71
C ALA A 134 -16.71 6.35 -20.97
N ALA A 135 -17.56 5.76 -20.13
CA ALA A 135 -19.02 5.88 -20.22
C ALA A 135 -19.53 6.80 -19.11
N ASP A 136 -19.64 6.29 -17.88
CA ASP A 136 -20.36 6.97 -16.80
C ASP A 136 -19.58 7.02 -15.50
N VAL A 137 -19.69 8.16 -14.80
CA VAL A 137 -19.39 8.29 -13.37
C VAL A 137 -20.70 8.49 -12.64
N LEU A 138 -21.08 7.54 -11.79
CA LEU A 138 -22.36 7.54 -11.08
C LEU A 138 -22.15 7.81 -9.59
N LEU A 139 -22.82 8.85 -9.07
CA LEU A 139 -22.88 9.15 -7.64
C LEU A 139 -24.31 8.91 -7.15
N LYS A 140 -24.47 8.01 -6.16
CA LYS A 140 -25.75 7.69 -5.54
C LYS A 140 -25.64 7.83 -4.03
N ALA A 141 -26.56 8.58 -3.44
CA ALA A 141 -26.69 8.71 -2.00
C ALA A 141 -28.16 8.69 -1.60
N ALA A 142 -28.49 8.01 -0.50
CA ALA A 142 -29.86 7.96 0.01
C ALA A 142 -30.29 9.29 0.66
N ALA A 143 -29.34 10.00 1.26
CA ALA A 143 -29.59 11.27 1.95
C ALA A 143 -29.12 12.47 1.12
N GLN A 144 -27.82 12.59 0.84
CA GLN A 144 -27.26 13.76 0.18
C GLN A 144 -25.92 13.48 -0.50
N VAL A 145 -25.61 14.28 -1.52
CA VAL A 145 -24.26 14.47 -2.07
C VAL A 145 -23.86 15.92 -1.76
N LEU A 146 -22.75 16.10 -1.05
CA LEU A 146 -22.23 17.42 -0.66
C LEU A 146 -20.91 17.70 -1.37
N THR A 147 -20.80 18.86 -2.00
CA THR A 147 -19.57 19.35 -2.63
C THR A 147 -19.26 20.72 -2.06
N GLN A 148 -18.02 20.92 -1.60
CA GLN A 148 -17.55 22.19 -1.06
C GLN A 148 -16.15 22.50 -1.62
N SER A 149 -15.95 23.73 -2.07
CA SER A 149 -14.67 24.26 -2.50
C SER A 149 -14.43 25.63 -1.90
N ASN A 150 -13.23 25.92 -1.43
CA ASN A 150 -12.86 27.29 -1.01
C ASN A 150 -12.72 28.24 -2.20
N GLY A 151 -12.31 27.71 -3.35
CA GLY A 151 -12.20 28.45 -4.60
C GLY A 151 -13.42 28.23 -5.49
N LYS A 152 -13.16 27.72 -6.68
CA LYS A 152 -14.15 27.55 -7.75
C LYS A 152 -14.65 26.11 -7.80
N THR A 153 -15.96 25.94 -8.01
CA THR A 153 -16.57 24.69 -8.47
C THR A 153 -17.13 24.92 -9.88
N GLU A 154 -16.82 24.04 -10.84
CA GLU A 154 -17.28 24.15 -12.23
C GLU A 154 -17.94 22.86 -12.72
N ILE A 155 -18.99 23.00 -13.52
CA ILE A 155 -19.56 21.91 -14.33
C ILE A 155 -19.46 22.35 -15.79
N LYS A 156 -18.74 21.58 -16.60
CA LYS A 156 -18.57 21.83 -18.03
C LYS A 156 -19.10 20.61 -18.79
N SER A 157 -19.91 20.86 -19.81
CA SER A 157 -20.43 19.83 -20.71
C SER A 157 -20.33 20.35 -22.15
N VAL A 158 -20.01 19.45 -23.08
CA VAL A 158 -19.96 19.76 -24.52
C VAL A 158 -21.36 19.91 -25.11
N ASP A 159 -22.32 19.14 -24.60
CA ASP A 159 -23.69 19.12 -25.08
C ASP A 159 -24.62 19.81 -24.06
N ARG A 160 -24.99 19.09 -23.00
CA ARG A 160 -25.96 19.58 -22.01
C ARG A 160 -25.56 19.30 -20.56
N VAL A 161 -26.01 20.19 -19.68
CA VAL A 161 -26.09 19.95 -18.24
C VAL A 161 -27.57 19.86 -17.88
N LEU A 162 -28.01 18.68 -17.42
CA LEU A 162 -29.39 18.46 -16.97
C LEU A 162 -29.42 18.41 -15.44
N ILE A 163 -30.16 19.33 -14.83
CA ILE A 163 -30.44 19.34 -13.39
C ILE A 163 -31.96 19.20 -13.23
N LYS A 164 -32.39 18.23 -12.42
CA LYS A 164 -33.82 17.95 -12.21
C LYS A 164 -34.08 17.68 -10.74
N SER A 165 -35.06 18.38 -10.17
CA SER A 165 -35.71 17.96 -8.94
C SER A 165 -36.91 17.08 -9.30
N VAL A 166 -37.07 15.94 -8.62
CA VAL A 166 -38.18 15.01 -8.91
C VAL A 166 -39.45 15.41 -8.19
N SER A 167 -39.32 15.93 -6.96
CA SER A 167 -40.47 16.13 -6.06
C SER A 167 -40.64 17.57 -5.59
N SER A 168 -39.61 18.40 -5.70
CA SER A 168 -39.60 19.74 -5.11
C SER A 168 -38.88 20.72 -6.05
N GLN A 169 -38.09 21.61 -5.49
CA GLN A 169 -37.43 22.72 -6.17
C GLN A 169 -35.95 22.46 -6.43
N ILE A 170 -35.39 23.23 -7.37
CA ILE A 170 -33.94 23.46 -7.49
C ILE A 170 -33.66 24.83 -6.87
N VAL A 171 -32.72 24.89 -5.92
CA VAL A 171 -32.36 26.14 -5.24
C VAL A 171 -30.90 26.46 -5.50
N LEU A 172 -30.65 27.68 -5.96
CA LEU A 172 -29.32 28.27 -6.08
C LEU A 172 -29.28 29.49 -5.18
N GLU A 173 -28.41 29.47 -4.17
CA GLU A 173 -28.34 30.51 -3.15
C GLU A 173 -26.93 31.07 -3.07
N SER A 174 -26.83 32.39 -2.92
CA SER A 174 -25.59 33.12 -2.70
C SER A 174 -25.80 34.16 -1.59
N ALA A 175 -24.72 34.81 -1.15
CA ALA A 175 -24.80 35.91 -0.20
C ALA A 175 -25.61 37.12 -0.72
N THR A 176 -25.80 37.23 -2.05
CA THR A 176 -26.49 38.35 -2.69
C THR A 176 -27.91 38.04 -3.11
N GLY A 177 -28.36 36.78 -3.00
CA GLY A 177 -29.72 36.43 -3.35
C GLY A 177 -29.96 34.94 -3.54
N LYS A 178 -31.19 34.62 -3.92
CA LYS A 178 -31.68 33.25 -4.06
C LYS A 178 -32.49 33.11 -5.34
N LEU A 179 -32.20 32.06 -6.11
CA LEU A 179 -32.99 31.63 -7.25
C LEU A 179 -33.62 30.27 -6.93
N ILE A 180 -34.94 30.18 -7.12
CA ILE A 180 -35.74 28.97 -6.92
C ILE A 180 -36.40 28.64 -8.25
N ILE A 181 -36.15 27.44 -8.77
CA ILE A 181 -36.69 26.91 -10.04
C ILE A 181 -37.57 25.70 -9.75
#